data_AF-A0A516SLK4-F1
#
_entry.id   AF-A0A516SLK4-F1
#
_cell.length_a   1.000
_cell.length_b   1.000
_cell.length_c   1.000
_cell.angle_alpha   90.00
_cell.angle_beta   90.00
_cell.angle_gamma   90.00
#
_symmetry.space_group_name_H-M   'P 1'
#
loop_
_entity.id
_entity.type
_entity.pdbx_description
1 polymer ?
#
loop_
_entity_poly.entity_id
_entity_poly.type
_entity_poly.pdbx_seq_one_letter_code
_entity_poly.pdbx_strand_id
1 'polypeptide(L)'
;MSANQSLLRQLASKAIASGETWLCAAASPTTKEGYFARLYTLSIFEQFHVTLCLLDHGDGMHCACQIRSMLEHLTDLINVLNTPDYCLQLEKENVSSDDKILTLYQNAVAGEPPDEPMRQELDAILAEIQTRDRQKEQQRSLKIGNTKQGELKLFYALLCGMTHPNLSSLTARHHRSSDSWSYRLPPDPATYNMLLSIALRLLSLTIRQLPSFTDSDPAQVAAFADYVDATDSEFQQTAYDS
;
A
#
# COMPACT_ATOMS: atom_id res chain seq x y z
N MET A 1 -5.06 24.71 3.01
CA MET A 1 -5.50 23.87 1.87
C MET A 1 -6.21 24.74 0.86
N SER A 2 -5.96 24.53 -0.43
CA SER A 2 -6.73 25.14 -1.52
C SER A 2 -8.13 24.51 -1.63
N ALA A 3 -9.03 25.15 -2.37
CA ALA A 3 -10.37 24.59 -2.63
C ALA A 3 -10.30 23.20 -3.29
N ASN A 4 -9.39 23.02 -4.25
CA ASN A 4 -9.19 21.74 -4.93
C ASN A 4 -8.70 20.64 -3.96
N GLN A 5 -7.73 20.96 -3.08
CA GLN A 5 -7.26 20.02 -2.05
C GLN A 5 -8.38 19.58 -1.10
N SER A 6 -9.27 20.50 -0.74
CA SER A 6 -10.44 20.20 0.10
C SER A 6 -11.41 19.25 -0.59
N LEU A 7 -11.69 19.45 -1.88
CA LEU A 7 -12.58 18.58 -2.66
C LEU A 7 -11.97 17.18 -2.82
N LEU A 8 -10.69 17.09 -3.17
CA LEU A 8 -10.00 15.81 -3.30
C LEU A 8 -9.95 15.04 -1.97
N ARG A 9 -9.73 15.75 -0.86
CA ARG A 9 -9.78 15.17 0.49
C ARG A 9 -11.17 14.66 0.88
N GLN A 10 -12.23 15.36 0.47
CA GLN A 10 -13.62 14.91 0.67
C GLN A 10 -13.93 13.65 -0.14
N LEU A 11 -13.50 13.61 -1.41
CA LEU A 11 -13.62 12.42 -2.24
C LEU A 11 -12.91 11.23 -1.58
N ALA A 12 -11.70 11.44 -1.06
CA ALA A 12 -10.94 10.41 -0.34
C ALA A 12 -11.65 9.89 0.91
N SER A 13 -12.23 10.76 1.74
CA SER A 13 -13.04 10.33 2.89
C SER A 13 -14.24 9.49 2.46
N LYS A 14 -14.92 9.88 1.39
CA LYS A 14 -16.07 9.13 0.86
C LYS A 14 -15.64 7.77 0.30
N ALA A 15 -14.53 7.73 -0.43
CA ALA A 15 -13.98 6.51 -1.03
C ALA A 15 -13.68 5.45 0.04
N ILE A 16 -12.93 5.83 1.09
CA ILE A 16 -12.58 4.88 2.15
C ILE A 16 -13.81 4.43 2.94
N ALA A 17 -14.69 5.34 3.37
CA ALA A 17 -15.87 5.00 4.16
C ALA A 17 -16.82 4.04 3.44
N SER A 18 -17.06 4.26 2.14
CA SER A 18 -17.86 3.33 1.32
C SER A 18 -17.19 1.96 1.18
N GLY A 19 -15.88 1.95 0.92
CA GLY A 19 -15.13 0.70 0.79
C GLY A 19 -15.10 -0.12 2.08
N GLU A 20 -14.94 0.53 3.24
CA GLU A 20 -14.98 -0.11 4.55
C GLU A 20 -16.36 -0.70 4.85
N THR A 21 -17.42 0.01 4.44
CA THR A 21 -18.79 -0.49 4.58
C THR A 21 -18.96 -1.82 3.84
N TRP A 22 -18.47 -1.93 2.60
CA TRP A 22 -18.52 -3.19 1.85
C TRP A 22 -17.62 -4.27 2.46
N LEU A 23 -16.39 -3.92 2.85
CA LEU A 23 -15.44 -4.87 3.41
C LEU A 23 -15.94 -5.48 4.74
N CYS A 24 -16.62 -4.69 5.57
CA CYS A 24 -17.21 -5.14 6.82
C CYS A 24 -18.50 -5.94 6.62
N ALA A 25 -19.32 -5.59 5.63
CA ALA A 25 -20.55 -6.31 5.32
C ALA A 25 -20.32 -7.65 4.60
N ALA A 26 -19.21 -7.76 3.88
CA ALA A 26 -18.87 -8.92 3.06
C ALA A 26 -18.64 -10.20 3.87
N ALA A 27 -19.22 -11.30 3.38
CA ALA A 27 -19.02 -12.63 3.92
C ALA A 27 -17.53 -13.02 3.97
N SER A 28 -17.16 -13.89 4.92
CA SER A 28 -15.78 -14.36 5.05
C SER A 28 -15.39 -15.27 3.87
N PRO A 29 -14.18 -15.09 3.30
CA PRO A 29 -13.73 -15.94 2.20
C PRO A 29 -13.57 -17.40 2.65
N THR A 30 -13.96 -18.35 1.81
CA THR A 30 -13.84 -19.79 2.08
C THR A 30 -12.60 -20.43 1.47
N THR A 31 -11.89 -19.73 0.57
CA THR A 31 -10.67 -20.20 -0.09
C THR A 31 -9.42 -19.53 0.51
N LYS A 32 -8.26 -20.17 0.33
CA LYS A 32 -6.97 -19.64 0.76
C LYS A 32 -6.65 -18.31 0.05
N GLU A 33 -6.92 -18.25 -1.24
CA GLU A 33 -6.71 -17.07 -2.09
C GLU A 33 -7.61 -15.93 -1.64
N GLY A 34 -8.89 -16.22 -1.38
CA GLY A 34 -9.83 -15.23 -0.88
C GLY A 34 -9.45 -14.68 0.50
N TYR A 35 -8.91 -15.55 1.38
CA TYR A 35 -8.37 -15.13 2.68
C TYR A 35 -7.22 -14.13 2.51
N PHE A 36 -6.20 -14.46 1.71
CA PHE A 36 -5.08 -13.55 1.47
C PHE A 36 -5.49 -12.28 0.73
N ALA A 37 -6.42 -12.38 -0.24
CA ALA A 37 -6.98 -11.21 -0.93
C ALA A 37 -7.65 -10.24 0.04
N ARG A 38 -8.37 -10.76 1.04
CA ARG A 38 -8.97 -9.96 2.12
C ARG A 38 -7.90 -9.29 2.99
N LEU A 39 -6.84 -10.01 3.37
CA LEU A 39 -5.73 -9.43 4.13
C LEU A 39 -5.03 -8.29 3.37
N TYR A 40 -4.72 -8.49 2.09
CA TYR A 40 -4.14 -7.42 1.27
C TYR A 40 -5.06 -6.21 1.17
N THR A 41 -6.37 -6.44 1.02
CA THR A 41 -7.36 -5.36 0.97
C THR A 41 -7.41 -4.60 2.29
N LEU A 42 -7.44 -5.27 3.43
CA LEU A 42 -7.37 -4.62 4.75
C LEU A 42 -6.11 -3.75 4.89
N SER A 43 -4.94 -4.30 4.55
CA SER A 43 -3.68 -3.56 4.59
C SER A 43 -3.69 -2.32 3.70
N ILE A 44 -4.27 -2.40 2.49
CA ILE A 44 -4.38 -1.24 1.58
C ILE A 44 -5.28 -0.16 2.18
N PHE A 45 -6.39 -0.53 2.81
CA PHE A 45 -7.31 0.40 3.46
C PHE A 45 -6.64 1.10 4.65
N GLU A 46 -5.95 0.34 5.51
CA GLU A 46 -5.19 0.87 6.64
C GLU A 46 -4.12 1.86 6.16
N GLN A 47 -3.36 1.51 5.11
CA GLN A 47 -2.32 2.39 4.53
C GLN A 47 -2.89 3.64 3.87
N PHE A 48 -4.07 3.54 3.24
CA PHE A 48 -4.80 4.71 2.76
C PHE A 48 -5.20 5.61 3.92
N HIS A 49 -5.70 5.04 5.02
CA HIS A 49 -6.02 5.78 6.23
C HIS A 49 -4.79 6.51 6.81
N VAL A 50 -3.65 5.83 6.92
CA VAL A 50 -2.38 6.44 7.36
C VAL A 50 -1.96 7.55 6.40
N THR A 51 -2.11 7.35 5.09
CA THR A 51 -1.83 8.37 4.06
C THR A 51 -2.63 9.65 4.31
N LEU A 52 -3.93 9.53 4.61
CA LEU A 52 -4.78 10.68 4.94
C LEU A 52 -4.31 11.35 6.24
N CYS A 53 -4.00 10.58 7.28
CA CYS A 53 -3.50 11.13 8.54
C CYS A 53 -2.21 11.94 8.35
N LEU A 54 -1.25 11.41 7.58
CA LEU A 54 0.01 12.09 7.30
C LEU A 54 -0.19 13.38 6.50
N LEU A 55 -1.09 13.37 5.50
CA LEU A 55 -1.45 14.57 4.73
C LEU A 55 -2.09 15.64 5.63
N ASP A 56 -3.01 15.24 6.50
CA ASP A 56 -3.77 16.16 7.36
C ASP A 56 -2.92 16.78 8.48
N HIS A 57 -1.87 16.08 8.94
CA HIS A 57 -1.05 16.50 10.08
C HIS A 57 0.29 17.15 9.69
N GLY A 58 0.50 17.46 8.40
CA GLY A 58 1.69 18.17 7.92
C GLY A 58 2.90 17.28 7.62
N ASP A 59 2.73 15.96 7.63
CA ASP A 59 3.76 14.96 7.31
C ASP A 59 3.58 14.36 5.90
N GLY A 60 2.84 15.05 5.03
CA GLY A 60 2.41 14.54 3.73
C GLY A 60 3.52 14.06 2.80
N MET A 61 4.74 14.59 2.95
CA MET A 61 5.89 14.12 2.17
C MET A 61 6.35 12.69 2.54
N HIS A 62 5.93 12.16 3.69
CA HIS A 62 6.16 10.78 4.10
C HIS A 62 5.09 9.82 3.59
N CYS A 63 3.98 10.31 3.04
CA CYS A 63 2.92 9.45 2.50
C CYS A 63 3.40 8.54 1.37
N ALA A 64 4.44 8.94 0.63
CA ALA A 64 4.96 8.16 -0.48
C ALA A 64 5.34 6.72 -0.09
N CYS A 65 5.76 6.46 1.16
CA CYS A 65 6.06 5.10 1.61
C CYS A 65 4.81 4.25 1.79
N GLN A 66 3.75 4.85 2.33
CA GLN A 66 2.47 4.19 2.54
C GLN A 66 1.79 3.90 1.20
N ILE A 67 1.76 4.89 0.30
CA ILE A 67 1.20 4.75 -1.05
C ILE A 67 1.98 3.71 -1.86
N ARG A 68 3.31 3.67 -1.72
CA ARG A 68 4.13 2.61 -2.35
C ARG A 68 3.75 1.23 -1.83
N SER A 69 3.58 1.09 -0.52
CA SER A 69 3.20 -0.19 0.06
C SER A 69 1.79 -0.61 -0.37
N MET A 70 0.85 0.34 -0.51
CA MET A 70 -0.46 0.06 -1.10
C MET A 70 -0.35 -0.51 -2.52
N LEU A 71 0.56 0.03 -3.34
CA LEU A 71 0.79 -0.42 -4.71
C LEU A 71 1.37 -1.84 -4.74
N GLU A 72 2.33 -2.13 -3.87
CA GLU A 72 2.91 -3.46 -3.71
C GLU A 72 1.83 -4.47 -3.29
N HIS A 73 1.01 -4.13 -2.29
CA HIS A 73 -0.12 -4.94 -1.86
C HIS A 73 -1.19 -5.12 -2.94
N LEU A 74 -1.52 -4.09 -3.71
CA LEU A 74 -2.46 -4.19 -4.83
C LEU A 74 -1.92 -5.13 -5.92
N THR A 75 -0.62 -5.08 -6.18
CA THR A 75 0.03 -5.98 -7.14
C THR A 75 -0.09 -7.42 -6.67
N ASP A 76 0.18 -7.69 -5.40
CA ASP A 76 0.03 -9.03 -4.82
C ASP A 76 -1.43 -9.49 -4.80
N LEU A 77 -2.37 -8.62 -4.45
CA LEU A 77 -3.80 -8.88 -4.51
C LEU A 77 -4.22 -9.33 -5.91
N ILE A 78 -3.84 -8.58 -6.95
CA ILE A 78 -4.15 -8.92 -8.34
C ILE A 78 -3.53 -10.27 -8.71
N ASN A 79 -2.30 -10.54 -8.28
CA ASN A 79 -1.63 -11.80 -8.58
C ASN A 79 -2.28 -12.99 -7.85
N VAL A 80 -2.63 -12.85 -6.57
CA VAL A 80 -3.37 -13.86 -5.77
C VAL A 80 -4.68 -14.23 -6.46
N LEU A 81 -5.41 -13.23 -6.96
CA LEU A 81 -6.71 -13.46 -7.60
C LEU A 81 -6.60 -14.07 -9.01
N ASN A 82 -5.50 -13.86 -9.71
CA ASN A 82 -5.36 -14.28 -11.12
C ASN A 82 -4.43 -15.48 -11.33
N THR A 83 -3.64 -15.88 -10.33
CA THR A 83 -2.62 -16.94 -10.46
C THR A 83 -2.81 -17.97 -9.34
N PRO A 84 -3.30 -19.18 -9.65
CA PRO A 84 -3.63 -20.21 -8.65
C PRO A 84 -2.49 -20.57 -7.70
N ASP A 85 -1.25 -20.58 -8.19
CA ASP A 85 -0.07 -20.98 -7.40
C ASP A 85 0.63 -19.80 -6.70
N TYR A 86 0.12 -18.57 -6.81
CA TYR A 86 0.83 -17.39 -6.32
C TYR A 86 0.93 -17.36 -4.79
N CYS A 87 -0.08 -17.82 -4.05
CA CYS A 87 0.00 -17.92 -2.59
C CYS A 87 1.13 -18.88 -2.16
N LEU A 88 1.28 -20.01 -2.86
CA LEU A 88 2.35 -20.98 -2.59
C LEU A 88 3.72 -20.38 -2.94
N GLN A 89 3.79 -19.56 -3.99
CA GLN A 89 4.99 -18.84 -4.36
C GLN A 89 5.40 -17.82 -3.30
N LEU A 90 4.47 -16.98 -2.82
CA LEU A 90 4.73 -15.99 -1.77
C LEU A 90 5.21 -16.63 -0.47
N GLU A 91 4.55 -17.72 -0.05
CA GLU A 91 4.97 -18.49 1.13
C GLU A 91 6.43 -18.95 1.00
N LYS A 92 6.88 -19.34 -0.20
CA LYS A 92 8.27 -19.78 -0.43
C LYS A 92 9.26 -18.62 -0.59
N GLU A 93 8.85 -17.51 -1.22
CA GLU A 93 9.68 -16.33 -1.42
C GLU A 93 9.99 -15.65 -0.06
N ASN A 94 8.97 -15.50 0.79
CA ASN A 94 9.10 -14.78 2.05
C ASN A 94 9.86 -15.57 3.12
N VAL A 95 9.77 -16.90 3.13
CA VAL A 95 10.39 -17.72 4.18
C VAL A 95 11.89 -17.48 4.35
N SER A 96 12.65 -17.33 3.26
CA SER A 96 14.09 -17.10 3.36
C SER A 96 14.44 -15.66 3.76
N SER A 97 13.62 -14.68 3.38
CA SER A 97 13.80 -13.31 3.86
C SER A 97 13.41 -13.16 5.32
N ASP A 98 12.33 -13.83 5.74
CA ASP A 98 11.78 -13.74 7.09
C ASP A 98 12.71 -14.42 8.10
N ASP A 99 13.18 -15.63 7.80
CA ASP A 99 14.19 -16.34 8.61
C ASP A 99 15.45 -15.50 8.76
N LYS A 100 15.95 -14.93 7.66
CA LYS A 100 17.13 -14.08 7.66
C LYS A 100 16.92 -12.81 8.47
N ILE A 101 15.80 -12.10 8.31
CA ILE A 101 15.54 -10.82 9.00
C ILE A 101 15.39 -11.06 10.51
N LEU A 102 14.64 -12.08 10.92
CA LEU A 102 14.43 -12.39 12.33
C LEU A 102 15.71 -12.90 13.00
N THR A 103 16.47 -13.75 12.30
CA THR A 103 17.79 -14.19 12.77
C THR A 103 18.75 -13.01 12.90
N LEU A 104 18.79 -12.10 11.90
CA LEU A 104 19.60 -10.90 11.97
C LEU A 104 19.14 -9.98 13.11
N TYR A 105 17.84 -9.84 13.36
CA TYR A 105 17.33 -9.04 14.46
C TYR A 105 17.78 -9.61 15.82
N GLN A 106 17.60 -10.92 16.05
CA GLN A 106 18.08 -11.59 17.25
C GLN A 106 19.59 -11.41 17.47
N ASN A 107 20.37 -11.42 16.38
CA ASN A 107 21.83 -11.27 16.42
C ASN A 107 22.31 -9.80 16.49
N ALA A 108 21.56 -8.85 15.94
CA ALA A 108 21.95 -7.44 15.86
C ALA A 108 21.58 -6.65 17.13
N VAL A 109 20.54 -7.09 17.85
CA VAL A 109 20.15 -6.52 19.16
C VAL A 109 21.06 -7.05 20.30
N ALA A 110 21.98 -7.98 20.01
CA ALA A 110 22.77 -8.74 20.99
C ALA A 110 23.90 -7.95 21.69
N GLY A 111 23.55 -6.87 22.39
CA GLY A 111 24.20 -6.54 23.66
C GLY A 111 23.58 -7.31 24.83
N GLU A 112 22.26 -7.53 24.78
CA GLU A 112 21.53 -8.39 25.70
C GLU A 112 20.38 -9.06 24.93
N PRO A 113 20.06 -10.33 25.22
CA PRO A 113 18.97 -11.00 24.53
C PRO A 113 17.62 -10.36 24.92
N PRO A 114 16.59 -10.41 24.04
CA PRO A 114 15.25 -9.94 24.36
C PRO A 114 14.74 -10.57 25.65
N ASP A 115 13.83 -9.88 26.35
CA ASP A 115 13.18 -10.46 27.51
C ASP A 115 12.48 -11.78 27.15
N GLU A 116 12.30 -12.63 28.16
CA GLU A 116 11.84 -14.02 27.95
C GLU A 116 10.52 -14.12 27.17
N PRO A 117 9.50 -13.27 27.41
CA PRO A 117 8.26 -13.29 26.63
C PRO A 117 8.50 -12.97 25.15
N MET A 118 9.26 -11.93 24.83
CA MET A 118 9.54 -11.56 23.44
C MET A 118 10.37 -12.63 22.73
N ARG A 119 11.32 -13.26 23.44
CA ARG A 119 12.13 -14.33 22.87
C ARG A 119 11.29 -15.55 22.50
N GLN A 120 10.38 -15.96 23.38
CA GLN A 120 9.49 -17.10 23.13
C GLN A 120 8.58 -16.87 21.92
N GLU A 121 8.06 -15.65 21.74
CA GLU A 121 7.28 -15.30 20.56
C GLU A 121 8.13 -15.33 19.29
N LEU A 122 9.34 -14.77 19.32
CA LEU A 122 10.27 -14.79 18.18
C LEU A 122 10.68 -16.22 17.81
N ASP A 123 10.96 -17.08 18.79
CA ASP A 123 11.35 -18.47 18.57
C ASP A 123 10.19 -19.29 17.98
N ALA A 124 8.95 -19.02 18.40
CA ALA A 124 7.76 -19.64 17.81
C ALA A 124 7.58 -19.27 16.34
N ILE A 125 7.73 -17.97 16.00
CA ILE A 125 7.67 -17.48 14.62
C ILE A 125 8.78 -18.10 13.77
N LEU A 126 10.02 -18.14 14.27
CA LEU A 126 11.16 -18.75 13.59
C LEU A 126 10.96 -20.24 13.35
N ALA A 127 10.46 -20.98 14.34
CA ALA A 127 10.17 -22.41 14.18
C ALA A 127 9.12 -22.67 13.09
N GLU A 128 8.10 -21.82 12.98
CA GLU A 128 7.10 -21.88 11.91
C GLU A 128 7.73 -21.60 10.53
N ILE A 129 8.57 -20.57 10.41
CA ILE A 129 9.26 -20.22 9.16
C ILE A 129 10.20 -21.35 8.70
N GLN A 130 11.01 -21.89 9.61
CA GLN A 130 11.94 -22.99 9.32
C GLN A 130 11.23 -24.27 8.89
N THR A 131 10.01 -24.50 9.38
CA THR A 131 9.18 -25.62 8.94
C THR A 131 8.75 -25.47 7.48
N ARG A 132 8.42 -24.24 7.06
CA ARG A 132 8.07 -23.92 5.67
C ARG A 132 9.29 -23.97 4.73
N ASP A 133 10.49 -23.60 5.19
CA ASP A 133 11.70 -23.57 4.33
C ASP A 133 12.14 -24.95 3.84
N ARG A 134 11.91 -26.00 4.65
CA ARG A 134 12.26 -27.38 4.31
C ARG A 134 11.48 -27.96 3.12
N GLN A 135 10.50 -27.25 2.58
CA GLN A 135 9.59 -27.71 1.52
C GLN A 135 9.85 -27.03 0.16
N LYS A 136 11.03 -26.45 -0.05
CA LYS A 136 11.31 -25.54 -1.17
C LYS A 136 11.74 -26.24 -2.46
N GLU A 137 11.01 -25.98 -3.54
CA GLU A 137 11.49 -26.05 -4.93
C GLU A 137 11.46 -24.64 -5.52
N GLN A 138 12.52 -24.23 -6.22
CA GLN A 138 12.66 -22.87 -6.75
C GLN A 138 11.74 -22.63 -7.95
N GLN A 139 10.82 -21.67 -7.81
CA GLN A 139 10.09 -21.07 -8.93
C GLN A 139 10.39 -19.58 -9.05
N ARG A 140 10.20 -19.03 -10.26
CA ARG A 140 10.65 -17.69 -10.67
C ARG A 140 9.61 -16.62 -10.31
N SER A 141 10.07 -15.48 -9.78
CA SER A 141 9.23 -14.37 -9.32
C SER A 141 8.33 -13.77 -10.40
N LEU A 142 7.02 -13.74 -10.16
CA LEU A 142 6.01 -13.11 -11.03
C LEU A 142 5.66 -11.69 -10.49
N LYS A 143 6.57 -10.72 -10.60
CA LYS A 143 6.31 -9.34 -10.11
C LYS A 143 5.97 -8.34 -11.22
N ILE A 144 5.02 -7.43 -10.89
CA ILE A 144 4.51 -6.22 -11.59
C ILE A 144 4.10 -6.37 -13.07
N GLY A 145 4.71 -7.26 -13.86
CA GLY A 145 4.41 -7.47 -15.27
C GLY A 145 3.03 -8.07 -15.55
N ASN A 146 2.40 -8.72 -14.57
CA ASN A 146 1.15 -9.46 -14.75
C ASN A 146 -0.14 -8.67 -14.49
N THR A 147 -0.06 -7.42 -13.99
CA THR A 147 -1.26 -6.70 -13.54
C THR A 147 -2.08 -6.06 -14.68
N LYS A 148 -1.61 -6.11 -15.93
CA LYS A 148 -2.15 -5.38 -17.10
C LYS A 148 -2.29 -3.85 -16.91
N GLN A 149 -1.83 -3.31 -15.79
CA GLN A 149 -1.89 -1.89 -15.46
C GLN A 149 -0.53 -1.23 -15.66
N GLY A 150 -0.35 -0.62 -16.83
CA GLY A 150 0.90 0.02 -17.20
C GLY A 150 1.30 1.16 -16.26
N GLU A 151 0.31 1.84 -15.66
CA GLU A 151 0.51 2.97 -14.76
C GLU A 151 1.21 2.59 -13.45
N LEU A 152 1.03 1.36 -12.95
CA LEU A 152 1.61 0.94 -11.67
C LEU A 152 3.14 0.95 -11.70
N LYS A 153 3.76 0.67 -12.85
CA LYS A 153 5.23 0.77 -13.00
C LYS A 153 5.72 2.20 -12.86
N LEU A 154 4.98 3.17 -13.39
CA LEU A 154 5.32 4.59 -13.32
C LEU A 154 5.16 5.09 -11.88
N PHE A 155 4.04 4.77 -11.23
CA PHE A 155 3.81 5.11 -9.83
C PHE A 155 4.88 4.50 -8.92
N TYR A 156 5.24 3.23 -9.12
CA TYR A 156 6.30 2.60 -8.35
C TYR A 156 7.63 3.34 -8.47
N ALA A 157 8.07 3.68 -9.69
CA ALA A 157 9.33 4.40 -9.90
C ALA A 157 9.34 5.77 -9.21
N LEU A 158 8.24 6.53 -9.33
CA LEU A 158 8.06 7.82 -8.69
C LEU A 158 8.11 7.71 -7.16
N LEU A 159 7.28 6.85 -6.57
CA LEU A 159 7.16 6.67 -5.13
C LEU A 159 8.46 6.11 -4.53
N CYS A 160 9.13 5.20 -5.23
CA CYS A 160 10.45 4.70 -4.87
C CYS A 160 11.47 5.85 -4.77
N GLY A 161 11.50 6.75 -5.77
CA GLY A 161 12.34 7.95 -5.73
C GLY A 161 12.06 8.87 -4.54
N MET A 162 10.79 9.03 -4.16
CA MET A 162 10.36 9.89 -3.05
C MET A 162 10.61 9.30 -1.65
N THR A 163 10.65 7.98 -1.54
CA THR A 163 10.78 7.25 -0.26
C THR A 163 12.22 7.08 0.19
N HIS A 164 13.10 6.75 -0.76
CA HIS A 164 14.52 6.60 -0.47
C HIS A 164 15.18 7.96 -0.16
N PRO A 165 16.37 7.97 0.46
CA PRO A 165 17.16 9.18 0.70
C PRO A 165 17.77 9.70 -0.62
N ASN A 166 16.91 9.97 -1.60
CA ASN A 166 17.24 10.68 -2.83
C ASN A 166 17.42 12.16 -2.48
N LEU A 167 18.56 12.74 -2.90
CA LEU A 167 18.89 14.14 -2.62
C LEU A 167 17.81 15.11 -3.10
N SER A 168 17.18 14.85 -4.26
CA SER A 168 16.10 15.70 -4.76
C SER A 168 14.88 15.68 -3.85
N SER A 169 14.47 14.49 -3.38
CA SER A 169 13.33 14.33 -2.48
C SER A 169 13.62 14.79 -1.06
N LEU A 170 14.87 14.67 -0.59
CA LEU A 170 15.31 15.25 0.68
C LEU A 170 15.31 16.78 0.63
N THR A 171 15.82 17.35 -0.46
CA THR A 171 15.81 18.81 -0.68
C THR A 171 14.39 19.33 -0.74
N ALA A 172 13.51 18.72 -1.54
CA ALA A 172 12.10 19.11 -1.61
C ALA A 172 11.38 19.02 -0.24
N ARG A 173 11.77 18.06 0.61
CA ARG A 173 11.20 17.87 1.97
C ARG A 173 11.67 18.87 3.00
N HIS A 174 12.90 19.35 2.90
CA HIS A 174 13.54 20.09 4.00
C HIS A 174 14.02 21.48 3.61
N HIS A 175 14.03 21.80 2.31
CA HIS A 175 14.71 22.97 1.79
C HIS A 175 13.92 23.63 0.64
N ARG A 176 13.10 24.64 0.98
CA ARG A 176 12.33 25.44 0.00
C ARG A 176 13.07 26.67 -0.52
N SER A 177 14.06 27.16 0.21
CA SER A 177 14.91 28.29 -0.16
C SER A 177 16.30 28.10 0.41
N SER A 178 17.32 28.69 -0.23
CA SER A 178 18.74 28.55 0.13
C SER A 178 19.05 28.84 1.60
N ASP A 179 18.19 29.59 2.28
CA ASP A 179 18.47 30.18 3.58
C ASP A 179 17.62 29.59 4.72
N SER A 180 16.78 28.57 4.47
CA SER A 180 15.94 27.97 5.53
C SER A 180 15.81 26.45 5.44
N TRP A 181 15.84 25.82 6.62
CA TRP A 181 15.59 24.40 6.82
C TRP A 181 14.25 24.23 7.54
N SER A 182 13.44 23.29 7.07
CA SER A 182 12.12 23.04 7.63
C SER A 182 11.97 21.60 8.10
N TYR A 183 11.60 21.45 9.37
CA TYR A 183 11.15 20.19 9.93
C TYR A 183 9.64 20.05 9.70
N ARG A 184 9.19 18.90 9.18
CA ARG A 184 7.78 18.62 8.85
C ARG A 184 7.17 19.66 7.91
N LEU A 185 7.89 19.95 6.83
CA LEU A 185 7.39 20.85 5.80
C LEU A 185 6.26 20.14 5.05
N PRO A 186 5.05 20.74 4.97
CA PRO A 186 3.98 20.15 4.19
C PRO A 186 4.37 20.08 2.71
N PRO A 187 3.82 19.10 1.96
CA PRO A 187 3.97 19.09 0.51
C PRO A 187 3.43 20.40 -0.09
N ASP A 188 4.04 20.85 -1.18
CA ASP A 188 3.41 21.88 -2.01
C ASP A 188 2.08 21.36 -2.60
N PRO A 189 1.19 22.24 -3.09
CA PRO A 189 -0.11 21.81 -3.57
C PRO A 189 -0.10 20.76 -4.68
N ALA A 190 0.86 20.83 -5.61
CA ALA A 190 0.96 19.87 -6.70
C ALA A 190 1.38 18.49 -6.17
N THR A 191 2.39 18.45 -5.29
CA THR A 191 2.81 17.20 -4.66
C THR A 191 1.71 16.59 -3.79
N TYR A 192 0.95 17.41 -3.05
CA TYR A 192 -0.21 16.95 -2.28
C TYR A 192 -1.25 16.28 -3.19
N ASN A 193 -1.66 16.97 -4.26
CA ASN A 193 -2.70 16.48 -5.17
C ASN A 193 -2.25 15.19 -5.86
N MET A 194 -1.00 15.17 -6.36
CA MET A 194 -0.42 13.98 -6.98
C MET A 194 -0.42 12.77 -6.04
N LEU A 195 0.05 12.93 -4.80
CA LEU A 195 0.11 11.82 -3.84
C LEU A 195 -1.30 11.30 -3.49
N LEU A 196 -2.25 12.20 -3.24
CA LEU A 196 -3.61 11.81 -2.89
C LEU A 196 -4.35 11.16 -4.07
N SER A 197 -4.16 11.65 -5.29
CA SER A 197 -4.72 11.04 -6.50
C SER A 197 -4.16 9.65 -6.79
N ILE A 198 -2.84 9.45 -6.63
CA ILE A 198 -2.26 8.10 -6.74
C ILE A 198 -2.88 7.18 -5.69
N ALA A 199 -3.00 7.62 -4.43
CA ALA A 199 -3.62 6.83 -3.38
C ALA A 199 -5.09 6.47 -3.71
N LEU A 200 -5.87 7.44 -4.19
CA LEU A 200 -7.26 7.26 -4.61
C LEU A 200 -7.39 6.26 -5.75
N ARG A 201 -6.51 6.37 -6.75
CA ARG A 201 -6.45 5.43 -7.86
C ARG A 201 -6.18 4.01 -7.38
N LEU A 202 -5.19 3.82 -6.50
CA LEU A 202 -4.89 2.51 -5.92
C LEU A 202 -6.08 1.95 -5.13
N LEU A 203 -6.73 2.78 -4.29
CA LEU A 203 -7.91 2.38 -3.53
C LEU A 203 -9.08 1.98 -4.45
N SER A 204 -9.35 2.76 -5.50
CA SER A 204 -10.37 2.47 -6.51
C SER A 204 -10.13 1.11 -7.17
N LEU A 205 -8.88 0.84 -7.57
CA LEU A 205 -8.50 -0.44 -8.17
C LEU A 205 -8.65 -1.62 -7.20
N THR A 206 -8.33 -1.43 -5.92
CA THR A 206 -8.57 -2.41 -4.85
C THR A 206 -10.05 -2.68 -4.67
N ILE A 207 -10.87 -1.63 -4.59
CA ILE A 207 -12.33 -1.73 -4.47
C ILE A 207 -12.90 -2.59 -5.62
N ARG A 208 -12.43 -2.38 -6.86
CA ARG A 208 -12.86 -3.19 -8.02
C ARG A 208 -12.57 -4.69 -7.88
N GLN A 209 -11.62 -5.09 -7.03
CA GLN A 209 -11.31 -6.51 -6.80
C GLN A 209 -12.26 -7.18 -5.79
N LEU A 210 -13.00 -6.41 -4.97
CA LEU A 210 -13.86 -6.96 -3.92
C LEU A 210 -14.80 -8.07 -4.40
N PRO A 211 -15.49 -7.97 -5.55
CA PRO A 211 -16.44 -9.00 -5.98
C PRO A 211 -15.76 -10.32 -6.38
N SER A 212 -14.43 -10.35 -6.55
CA SER A 212 -13.69 -11.57 -6.89
C SER A 212 -13.51 -12.52 -5.69
N PHE A 213 -13.72 -12.04 -4.47
CA PHE A 213 -13.52 -12.83 -3.25
C PHE A 213 -14.53 -12.53 -2.13
N THR A 214 -15.53 -11.69 -2.41
CA THR A 214 -16.65 -11.36 -1.51
C THR A 214 -17.97 -11.50 -2.25
N ASP A 215 -19.08 -11.40 -1.53
CA ASP A 215 -20.44 -11.35 -2.05
C ASP A 215 -20.91 -9.92 -2.43
N SER A 216 -19.98 -8.96 -2.52
CA SER A 216 -20.29 -7.59 -2.93
C SER A 216 -20.86 -7.54 -4.36
N ASP A 217 -21.87 -6.69 -4.59
CA ASP A 217 -22.46 -6.50 -5.92
C ASP A 217 -21.43 -5.91 -6.92
N PRO A 218 -21.04 -6.65 -7.98
CA PRO A 218 -20.05 -6.18 -8.95
C PRO A 218 -20.44 -4.87 -9.64
N ALA A 219 -21.73 -4.66 -9.93
CA ALA A 219 -22.19 -3.47 -10.63
C ALA A 219 -22.11 -2.23 -9.73
N GLN A 220 -22.51 -2.37 -8.47
CA GLN A 220 -22.43 -1.30 -7.48
C GLN A 220 -20.98 -0.89 -7.20
N VAL A 221 -20.10 -1.89 -6.99
CA VAL A 221 -18.67 -1.67 -6.73
C VAL A 221 -17.99 -1.01 -7.93
N ALA A 222 -18.26 -1.48 -9.15
CA ALA A 222 -17.68 -0.91 -10.37
C ALA A 222 -18.13 0.55 -10.58
N ALA A 223 -19.43 0.83 -10.46
CA ALA A 223 -19.97 2.18 -10.64
C ALA A 223 -19.37 3.19 -9.65
N PHE A 224 -19.12 2.77 -8.41
CA PHE A 224 -18.49 3.64 -7.43
C PHE A 224 -17.01 3.88 -7.70
N ALA A 225 -16.27 2.83 -8.09
CA ALA A 225 -14.87 2.98 -8.49
C ALA A 225 -14.74 3.90 -9.73
N ASP A 226 -15.65 3.77 -10.70
CA ASP A 226 -15.75 4.66 -11.86
C ASP A 226 -16.02 6.11 -11.44
N TYR A 227 -16.94 6.32 -10.49
CA TYR A 227 -17.21 7.64 -9.92
C TYR A 227 -15.97 8.26 -9.25
N VAL A 228 -15.23 7.47 -8.45
CA VAL A 228 -14.00 7.95 -7.80
C VAL A 228 -12.95 8.34 -8.85
N ASP A 229 -12.70 7.48 -9.82
CA ASP A 229 -11.71 7.71 -10.88
C ASP A 229 -12.07 8.94 -11.73
N ALA A 230 -13.35 9.09 -12.11
CA ALA A 230 -13.82 10.23 -12.91
C ALA A 230 -13.70 11.54 -12.13
N THR A 231 -14.13 11.56 -10.87
CA THR A 231 -14.09 12.76 -10.03
C THR A 231 -12.64 13.20 -9.76
N ASP A 232 -11.72 12.26 -9.49
CA ASP A 232 -10.30 12.58 -9.34
C ASP A 232 -9.70 13.16 -10.62
N SER A 233 -10.03 12.56 -11.78
CA SER A 233 -9.55 13.04 -13.08
C SER A 233 -9.99 14.47 -13.39
N GLU A 234 -11.25 14.81 -13.08
CA GLU A 234 -11.77 16.18 -13.23
C GLU A 234 -11.02 17.19 -12.36
N PHE A 235 -10.66 16.81 -11.12
CA PHE A 235 -9.88 17.65 -10.22
C PHE A 235 -8.43 17.85 -10.69
N GLN A 236 -7.81 16.84 -11.30
CA GLN A 236 -6.48 16.96 -11.88
C GLN A 236 -6.48 17.87 -13.10
N GLN A 237 -7.50 17.79 -13.95
CA GLN A 237 -7.60 18.63 -15.15
C GLN A 237 -7.83 20.10 -14.79
N THR A 238 -8.72 20.36 -13.83
CA THR A 238 -8.99 21.74 -13.35
C THR A 238 -7.75 22.38 -12.72
N ALA A 239 -6.88 21.59 -12.08
CA ALA A 239 -5.62 22.08 -11.51
C ALA A 239 -4.56 22.43 -12.55
N TYR A 240 -4.63 21.85 -13.75
CA TYR A 240 -3.68 22.09 -14.83
C TYR A 240 -4.04 23.34 -15.63
N ASP A 241 -5.34 23.66 -15.71
CA ASP A 241 -5.86 24.80 -16.46
C ASP A 241 -5.83 26.14 -15.66
N SER A 242 -5.48 26.08 -14.36
CA SER A 242 -5.41 27.23 -13.43
C SER A 242 -3.99 27.71 -13.18
#